data_AF-A0A3Q3BAT3-F1
#
_entry.id   AF-A0A3Q3BAT3-F1
#
_cell.length_a   1.000
_cell.length_b   1.000
_cell.length_c   1.000
_cell.angle_alpha   90.00
_cell.angle_beta   90.00
_cell.angle_gamma   90.00
#
_symmetry.space_group_name_H-M   'P 1'
#
loop_
_entity.id
_entity.type
_entity.pdbx_description
1 polymer ?
#
loop_
_entity_poly.entity_id
_entity_poly.type
_entity_poly.pdbx_seq_one_letter_code
_entity_poly.pdbx_strand_id
1 'polypeptide(L)'
;AASCVGTGGVQLGGYKTGHTQASCRPCSDAELLVAICSSDFVVRGHIKKVSHDSAHQTSVVEVSAARVYRQRSGAFQPHPSVSPPSWRGHIHALLRCRVKPGAGEFLFTGSEHFGEAWLGCAPRFKDFLSVYHKARREGRNSCDFPLDD
;
A
#
# COMPACT_ATOMS: atom_id res chain seq x y z
N ALA A 1 -7.87 -6.24 7.94
CA ALA A 1 -6.42 -6.01 7.75
C ALA A 1 -6.09 -4.67 8.38
N ALA A 2 -5.00 -4.56 9.15
CA ALA A 2 -4.53 -3.29 9.69
C ALA A 2 -3.59 -2.62 8.69
N SER A 3 -3.68 -1.30 8.54
CA SER A 3 -2.91 -0.48 7.61
C SER A 3 -2.15 0.58 8.40
N CYS A 4 -1.00 1.06 7.89
CA CYS A 4 -0.19 2.08 8.56
C CYS A 4 -0.30 3.38 7.76
N VAL A 5 -1.02 4.39 8.21
CA VAL A 5 -1.08 5.66 7.47
C VAL A 5 0.09 6.55 7.88
N GLY A 6 0.95 6.91 6.92
CA GLY A 6 1.96 7.96 7.06
C GLY A 6 1.68 9.07 6.04
N THR A 7 1.21 10.24 6.49
CA THR A 7 1.10 11.42 5.63
C THR A 7 2.46 12.07 5.50
N GLY A 8 3.15 11.81 4.39
CA GLY A 8 4.39 12.50 4.03
C GLY A 8 4.11 13.95 3.65
N GLY A 9 4.64 14.89 4.43
CA GLY A 9 4.68 16.32 4.10
C GLY A 9 6.13 16.77 3.88
N VAL A 10 6.42 17.33 2.72
CA VAL A 10 7.63 18.16 2.49
C VAL A 10 7.36 19.50 3.16
N GLN A 11 8.15 19.87 4.18
CA GLN A 11 8.01 21.15 4.87
C GLN A 11 9.15 22.10 4.47
N LEU A 12 8.85 23.07 3.60
CA LEU A 12 9.51 24.37 3.61
C LEU A 12 8.84 25.20 4.72
N GLY A 13 9.63 25.69 5.67
CA GLY A 13 9.18 26.67 6.67
C GLY A 13 8.49 26.07 7.90
N GLY A 14 9.08 26.32 9.07
CA GLY A 14 8.73 25.69 10.33
C GLY A 14 7.30 25.95 10.80
N TYR A 15 6.68 24.92 11.39
CA TYR A 15 5.91 24.95 12.64
C TYR A 15 5.55 23.51 13.02
N LYS A 16 5.79 23.18 14.30
CA LYS A 16 5.36 21.97 15.03
C LYS A 16 6.01 20.65 14.62
N THR A 17 6.80 20.11 15.55
CA THR A 17 7.23 18.72 15.66
C THR A 17 6.03 17.78 15.65
N GLY A 18 5.55 17.42 14.46
CA GLY A 18 4.50 16.44 14.24
C GLY A 18 5.09 15.06 14.02
N HIS A 19 5.49 14.37 15.09
CA HIS A 19 5.46 12.91 15.07
C HIS A 19 4.00 12.48 15.04
N THR A 20 3.37 12.52 13.86
CA THR A 20 2.05 11.94 13.65
C THR A 20 2.21 10.45 13.88
N GLN A 21 1.78 9.96 15.05
CA GLN A 21 1.80 8.53 15.36
C GLN A 21 1.07 7.79 14.23
N ALA A 22 1.80 7.02 13.42
CA ALA A 22 1.19 6.14 12.42
C ALA A 22 0.12 5.28 13.11
N SER A 23 -1.16 5.57 12.83
CA SER A 23 -2.29 4.89 13.45
C SER A 23 -2.51 3.57 12.74
N CYS A 24 -2.49 2.47 13.48
CA CYS A 24 -2.68 1.11 12.97
C CYS A 24 -4.17 0.80 12.77
N ARG A 25 -4.84 1.53 11.88
CA ARG A 25 -6.25 1.32 11.55
C ARG A 25 -6.41 1.09 10.04
N PRO A 26 -7.48 0.39 9.61
CA PRO A 26 -7.85 0.39 8.21
C PRO A 26 -8.06 1.82 7.71
N CYS A 27 -7.68 2.09 6.47
CA CYS A 27 -7.99 3.36 5.82
C CYS A 27 -9.51 3.50 5.66
N SER A 28 -10.01 4.71 5.87
CA SER A 28 -11.37 5.09 5.46
C SER A 28 -11.49 5.16 3.94
N ASP A 29 -12.72 5.15 3.42
CA ASP A 29 -12.99 5.27 1.99
C ASP A 29 -12.29 6.50 1.37
N ALA A 30 -12.38 7.66 2.04
CA ALA A 30 -11.75 8.90 1.58
C ALA A 30 -10.21 8.79 1.56
N GLU A 31 -9.62 8.24 2.62
CA GLU A 31 -8.16 8.04 2.69
C GLU A 31 -7.69 7.06 1.61
N LEU A 32 -8.46 6.00 1.33
CA LEU A 32 -8.15 5.03 0.29
C LEU A 32 -8.19 5.67 -1.11
N LEU A 33 -9.20 6.50 -1.39
CA LEU A 33 -9.33 7.21 -2.68
C LEU A 33 -8.20 8.21 -2.91
N VAL A 34 -7.70 8.86 -1.85
CA VAL A 34 -6.50 9.71 -1.95
C VAL A 34 -5.24 8.85 -2.12
N ALA A 35 -5.12 7.75 -1.36
CA ALA A 35 -3.93 6.92 -1.34
C ALA A 35 -3.59 6.32 -2.72
N ILE A 36 -4.58 5.87 -3.50
CA ILE A 36 -4.33 5.36 -4.86
C ILE A 36 -3.78 6.44 -5.81
N CYS A 37 -4.02 7.72 -5.51
CA CYS A 37 -3.65 8.85 -6.36
C CYS A 37 -2.29 9.43 -5.97
N SER A 38 -1.91 9.39 -4.70
CA SER A 38 -0.72 10.08 -4.18
C SER A 38 0.40 9.16 -3.67
N SER A 39 0.17 7.84 -3.58
CA SER A 39 1.19 6.90 -3.12
C SER A 39 2.33 6.75 -4.12
N ASP A 40 3.54 6.49 -3.61
CA ASP A 40 4.72 6.18 -4.43
C ASP A 40 4.55 4.84 -5.15
N PHE A 41 3.86 3.88 -4.52
CA PHE A 41 3.46 2.62 -5.15
C PHE A 41 1.97 2.30 -4.97
N VAL A 42 1.41 1.63 -5.97
CA VAL A 42 0.07 1.04 -5.94
C VAL A 42 0.10 -0.31 -6.65
N VAL A 43 -0.18 -1.38 -5.92
CA VAL A 43 0.03 -2.76 -6.37
C VAL A 43 -1.15 -3.65 -5.99
N ARG A 44 -1.70 -4.41 -6.94
CA ARG A 44 -2.62 -5.52 -6.67
C ARG A 44 -1.84 -6.81 -6.55
N GLY A 45 -2.09 -7.59 -5.51
CA GLY A 45 -1.42 -8.87 -5.34
C GLY A 45 -1.86 -9.69 -4.13
N HIS A 46 -1.11 -10.73 -3.86
CA HIS A 46 -1.35 -11.68 -2.77
C HIS A 46 -0.22 -11.65 -1.74
N ILE A 47 -0.59 -11.78 -0.47
CA ILE A 47 0.37 -12.00 0.62
C ILE A 47 0.89 -13.43 0.50
N LYS A 48 2.20 -13.60 0.33
CA LYS A 48 2.88 -14.91 0.33
C LYS A 48 3.35 -15.27 1.72
N LYS A 49 3.96 -14.32 2.41
CA LYS A 49 4.51 -14.52 3.75
C LYS A 49 4.47 -13.22 4.53
N VAL A 50 4.34 -13.35 5.86
CA VAL A 50 4.57 -12.26 6.79
C VAL A 50 5.63 -12.71 7.79
N SER A 51 6.69 -11.93 7.94
CA SER A 51 7.70 -12.12 8.99
C SER A 51 7.73 -10.88 9.90
N HIS A 52 8.21 -11.08 11.12
CA HIS A 52 8.30 -10.04 12.13
C HIS A 52 9.75 -9.88 12.56
N ASP A 53 10.21 -8.64 12.61
CA ASP A 53 11.53 -8.27 13.12
C ASP A 53 11.32 -7.46 14.41
N SER A 54 11.50 -8.11 15.55
CA SER A 54 11.36 -7.47 16.85
C SER A 54 12.53 -6.54 17.17
N ALA A 55 13.70 -6.72 16.57
CA ALA A 55 14.85 -5.83 16.78
C ALA A 55 14.58 -4.47 16.13
N HIS A 56 14.06 -4.47 14.90
CA HIS A 56 13.73 -3.25 14.15
C HIS A 56 12.30 -2.74 14.39
N GLN A 57 11.48 -3.46 15.16
CA GLN A 57 10.07 -3.15 15.39
C GLN A 57 9.26 -3.05 14.07
N THR A 58 9.59 -3.90 13.10
CA THR A 58 8.95 -3.96 11.79
C THR A 58 8.34 -5.33 11.50
N SER A 59 7.46 -5.37 10.52
CA SER A 59 6.94 -6.59 9.89
C SER A 59 7.17 -6.49 8.40
N VAL A 60 7.61 -7.57 7.78
CA VAL A 60 7.84 -7.64 6.34
C VAL A 60 6.74 -8.49 5.72
N VAL A 61 6.05 -7.93 4.74
CA VAL A 61 5.02 -8.60 3.94
C VAL A 61 5.62 -8.92 2.58
N GLU A 62 5.84 -10.19 2.31
CA GLU A 62 6.22 -10.66 0.98
C GLU A 62 4.97 -10.71 0.09
N VAL A 63 5.00 -9.98 -1.02
CA VAL A 63 3.87 -9.84 -1.94
C VAL A 63 4.23 -10.40 -3.31
N SER A 64 3.34 -11.25 -3.83
CA SER A 64 3.31 -11.59 -5.24
C SER A 64 2.32 -10.68 -5.92
N ALA A 65 2.82 -9.76 -6.73
CA ALA A 65 2.01 -8.78 -7.45
C ALA A 65 1.42 -9.41 -8.71
N ALA A 66 0.10 -9.27 -8.83
CA ALA A 66 -0.66 -9.56 -10.04
C ALA A 66 -0.60 -8.38 -11.01
N ARG A 67 -0.62 -7.14 -10.49
CA ARG A 67 -0.48 -5.92 -11.28
C ARG A 67 0.21 -4.82 -10.47
N VAL A 68 1.19 -4.17 -11.08
CA VAL A 68 1.82 -2.95 -10.55
C VAL A 68 1.24 -1.76 -11.32
N TYR A 69 0.40 -0.95 -10.67
CA TYR A 69 -0.20 0.23 -11.27
C TYR A 69 0.75 1.43 -11.24
N ARG A 70 1.54 1.52 -10.17
CA ARG A 70 2.56 2.55 -9.95
C ARG A 70 3.64 2.02 -9.02
N GLN A 71 4.88 2.43 -9.27
CA GLN A 71 6.00 2.37 -8.31
C GLN A 71 7.05 3.40 -8.73
N ARG A 72 7.76 4.01 -7.77
CA ARG A 72 8.69 5.12 -8.04
C ARG A 72 10.14 4.66 -8.20
N SER A 73 10.57 3.74 -7.35
CA SER A 73 11.96 3.28 -7.18
C SER A 73 12.14 1.79 -7.44
N GLY A 74 11.08 1.08 -7.83
CA GLY A 74 11.18 -0.32 -8.27
C GLY A 74 11.17 -1.34 -7.13
N ALA A 75 10.45 -1.06 -6.03
CA ALA A 75 10.33 -1.98 -4.89
C ALA A 75 9.72 -3.34 -5.27
N PHE A 76 9.00 -3.40 -6.39
CA PHE A 76 8.51 -4.64 -7.00
C PHE A 76 9.32 -4.92 -8.26
N GLN A 77 9.95 -6.08 -8.31
CA GLN A 77 10.76 -6.50 -9.45
C GLN A 77 10.12 -7.68 -10.18
N PRO A 78 10.22 -7.75 -11.51
CA PRO A 78 9.73 -8.88 -12.27
C PRO A 78 10.59 -10.10 -11.94
N HIS A 79 9.96 -11.25 -11.72
CA HIS A 79 10.68 -12.51 -11.59
C HIS A 79 11.02 -13.01 -13.01
N PRO A 80 12.31 -13.05 -13.40
CA PRO A 80 12.70 -13.30 -14.79
C PRO A 80 12.44 -14.74 -15.28
N SER A 81 12.10 -15.68 -14.39
CA SER A 81 12.00 -17.11 -14.70
C SER A 81 10.56 -17.65 -14.67
N VAL A 82 9.55 -16.78 -14.70
CA VAL A 82 8.13 -17.18 -14.69
C VAL A 82 7.40 -16.52 -15.86
N SER A 83 6.63 -17.31 -16.61
CA SER A 83 5.81 -16.84 -17.73
C SER A 83 4.32 -17.14 -17.44
N PRO A 84 3.45 -16.13 -17.28
CA PRO A 84 3.71 -14.69 -17.39
C PRO A 84 4.57 -14.15 -16.23
N PRO A 85 5.26 -12.99 -16.40
CA PRO A 85 6.12 -12.41 -15.38
C PRO A 85 5.37 -12.20 -14.07
N SER A 86 5.75 -12.93 -13.03
CA SER A 86 5.25 -12.67 -11.67
C SER A 86 6.11 -11.60 -11.03
N TRP A 87 5.50 -10.50 -10.57
CA TRP A 87 6.23 -9.45 -9.87
C TRP A 87 6.31 -9.81 -8.39
N ARG A 88 7.47 -9.61 -7.75
CA ARG A 88 7.63 -9.82 -6.31
C ARG A 88 8.23 -8.58 -5.66
N GLY A 89 7.79 -8.31 -4.44
CA GLY A 89 8.27 -7.19 -3.63
C GLY A 89 8.05 -7.44 -2.14
N HIS A 90 8.73 -6.64 -1.33
CA HIS A 90 8.61 -6.65 0.12
C HIS A 90 8.04 -5.32 0.59
N ILE A 91 7.03 -5.37 1.46
CA ILE A 91 6.44 -4.17 2.05
C ILE A 91 6.67 -4.21 3.56
N HIS A 92 7.25 -3.16 4.10
CA HIS A 92 7.47 -2.98 5.53
C HIS A 92 6.25 -2.35 6.19
N ALA A 93 5.93 -2.81 7.39
CA ALA A 93 4.91 -2.24 8.25
C ALA A 93 5.44 -2.17 9.68
N LEU A 94 4.88 -1.28 10.50
CA LEU A 94 5.24 -1.24 11.92
C LEU A 94 4.75 -2.50 12.64
N LEU A 95 5.58 -3.10 13.47
CA LEU A 95 5.24 -4.34 14.21
C LEU A 95 4.00 -4.15 15.09
N ARG A 96 3.84 -2.98 15.70
CA ARG A 96 2.66 -2.62 16.52
C ARG A 96 1.34 -2.67 15.74
N CYS A 97 1.37 -2.60 14.41
CA CYS A 97 0.18 -2.71 13.58
C CYS A 97 -0.26 -4.16 13.35
N ARG A 98 0.52 -5.14 13.81
CA ARG A 98 0.14 -6.56 13.87
C ARG A 98 -0.42 -7.06 12.54
N VAL A 99 0.30 -6.76 11.45
CA VAL A 99 -0.06 -7.24 10.12
C VAL A 99 -0.03 -8.77 10.14
N LYS A 100 -1.03 -9.38 9.49
CA LYS A 100 -1.21 -10.83 9.44
C LYS A 100 -1.36 -11.29 8.00
N PRO A 101 -1.04 -12.56 7.70
CA PRO A 101 -1.43 -13.17 6.44
C PRO A 101 -2.94 -13.07 6.23
N GLY A 102 -3.35 -12.95 4.97
CA GLY A 102 -4.75 -12.90 4.58
C GLY A 102 -4.95 -13.54 3.22
N ALA A 103 -6.02 -14.32 3.08
CA ALA A 103 -6.40 -14.92 1.80
C ALA A 103 -6.96 -13.86 0.82
N GLY A 104 -6.92 -14.14 -0.48
CA GLY A 104 -7.46 -13.28 -1.53
C GLY A 104 -6.48 -12.21 -2.02
N GLU A 105 -6.98 -11.30 -2.86
CA GLU A 105 -6.21 -10.19 -3.41
C GLU A 105 -6.38 -8.92 -2.57
N PHE A 106 -5.29 -8.17 -2.48
CA PHE A 106 -5.22 -6.89 -1.78
C PHE A 106 -4.72 -5.82 -2.73
N LEU A 107 -5.16 -4.59 -2.49
CA LEU A 107 -4.53 -3.40 -3.06
C LEU A 107 -3.57 -2.82 -2.03
N PHE A 108 -2.27 -2.85 -2.30
CA PHE A 108 -1.25 -2.26 -1.47
C PHE A 108 -0.91 -0.87 -2.00
N THR A 109 -0.89 0.10 -1.11
CA THR A 109 -0.46 1.48 -1.38
C THR A 109 0.53 1.90 -0.32
N GLY A 110 1.38 2.88 -0.58
CA GLY A 110 2.31 3.39 0.42
C GLY A 110 3.42 4.26 -0.14
N SER A 111 4.41 4.53 0.70
CA SER A 111 5.59 5.32 0.35
C SER A 111 6.79 4.43 0.06
N GLU A 112 7.75 4.95 -0.69
CA GLU A 112 9.04 4.30 -0.91
C GLU A 112 10.16 5.17 -0.32
N HIS A 113 10.95 4.60 0.59
CA HIS A 113 12.08 5.26 1.22
C HIS A 113 13.34 4.45 0.95
N PHE A 114 14.30 5.03 0.22
CA PHE A 114 15.57 4.36 -0.14
C PHE A 114 15.38 2.98 -0.83
N GLY A 115 14.34 2.82 -1.65
CA GLY A 115 14.02 1.56 -2.33
C GLY A 115 13.17 0.59 -1.48
N GLU A 116 12.94 0.91 -0.21
CA GLU A 116 12.07 0.12 0.67
C GLU A 116 10.63 0.62 0.58
N ALA A 117 9.69 -0.29 0.26
CA ALA A 117 8.27 0.02 0.31
C ALA A 117 7.77 -0.03 1.76
N TRP A 118 7.07 1.02 2.18
CA TRP A 118 6.43 1.15 3.49
C TRP A 118 4.91 1.20 3.33
N LEU A 119 4.22 0.33 4.06
CA LEU A 119 2.79 0.11 3.90
C LEU A 119 1.99 1.35 4.30
N GLY A 120 1.15 1.83 3.38
CA GLY A 120 0.08 2.81 3.57
C GLY A 120 -1.24 2.10 3.86
N CYS A 121 -2.10 1.97 2.83
CA CYS A 121 -3.35 1.21 2.87
C CYS A 121 -3.21 -0.20 2.27
N ALA A 122 -3.99 -1.15 2.80
CA ALA A 122 -4.04 -2.55 2.35
C ALA A 122 -5.46 -3.16 2.36
N PRO A 123 -6.48 -2.54 1.72
CA PRO A 123 -7.80 -3.15 1.61
C PRO A 123 -7.76 -4.43 0.76
N ARG A 124 -8.80 -5.26 0.88
CA ARG A 124 -9.03 -6.30 -0.13
C ARG A 124 -9.38 -5.62 -1.44
N PHE A 125 -8.92 -6.17 -2.57
CA PHE A 125 -9.14 -5.55 -3.86
C PHE A 125 -10.64 -5.40 -4.19
N LYS A 126 -11.45 -6.41 -3.85
CA LYS A 126 -12.92 -6.34 -4.00
C LYS A 126 -13.58 -5.19 -3.21
N ASP A 127 -13.06 -4.89 -2.03
CA ASP A 127 -13.63 -3.84 -1.16
C ASP A 127 -13.26 -2.47 -1.74
N PHE A 128 -12.02 -2.34 -2.22
CA PHE A 128 -11.57 -1.16 -2.98
C PHE A 128 -12.42 -0.91 -4.23
N LEU A 129 -12.73 -1.93 -5.04
CA LEU A 129 -13.56 -1.78 -6.23
C LEU A 129 -14.92 -1.18 -5.89
N SER A 130 -15.56 -1.67 -4.82
CA SER A 130 -16.84 -1.13 -4.35
C SER A 130 -16.76 0.36 -4.01
N VAL A 131 -15.74 0.75 -3.23
CA VAL A 131 -15.48 2.14 -2.84
C VAL A 131 -15.21 3.02 -4.05
N TYR A 132 -14.32 2.58 -4.95
CA TYR A 132 -13.92 3.35 -6.12
C TYR A 132 -15.07 3.52 -7.13
N HIS A 133 -15.81 2.45 -7.45
CA HIS A 133 -16.95 2.57 -8.37
C HIS A 133 -18.06 3.46 -7.80
N LYS A 134 -18.32 3.38 -6.49
CA LYS A 134 -19.26 4.28 -5.82
C LYS A 134 -18.80 5.72 -5.96
N ALA A 135 -17.55 6.02 -5.60
CA ALA A 135 -16.99 7.36 -5.70
C ALA A 135 -16.99 7.89 -7.15
N ARG A 136 -16.68 7.05 -8.13
CA ARG A 136 -16.68 7.41 -9.56
C ARG A 136 -18.08 7.79 -10.05
N ARG A 137 -19.11 7.02 -9.70
CA ARG A 137 -20.52 7.36 -10.04
C ARG A 137 -20.96 8.67 -9.42
N GLU A 138 -20.43 9.00 -8.24
CA GLU A 138 -20.79 10.19 -7.47
C GLU A 138 -19.88 11.40 -7.77
N GLY A 139 -18.92 11.27 -8.69
CA GLY A 139 -17.94 12.33 -9.00
C GLY A 139 -17.02 12.70 -7.84
N ARG A 140 -16.78 11.76 -6.91
CA ARG A 140 -15.98 11.94 -5.69
C ARG A 140 -14.65 11.18 -5.70
N ASN A 141 -14.22 10.65 -6.84
CA ASN A 141 -12.89 10.05 -6.97
C ASN A 141 -11.82 11.15 -7.05
N SER A 142 -10.71 10.97 -6.32
CA SER A 142 -9.60 11.94 -6.31
C SER A 142 -8.76 11.92 -7.60
N CYS A 143 -8.80 10.82 -8.34
CA CYS A 143 -8.19 10.67 -9.66
C CYS A 143 -8.87 9.51 -10.41
N ASP A 144 -8.60 9.40 -11.71
CA ASP A 144 -8.95 8.21 -12.48
C ASP A 144 -7.90 7.11 -12.28
N PHE A 145 -8.38 5.95 -11.84
CA PHE A 145 -7.60 4.76 -11.59
C PHE A 145 -7.86 3.71 -12.69
N PRO A 146 -6.80 3.15 -13.31
CA PRO A 146 -6.94 2.24 -14.45
C PRO A 146 -7.31 0.83 -13.98
N LEU A 147 -8.60 0.58 -13.76
CA LEU A 147 -9.11 -0.76 -13.46
C LEU A 147 -8.89 -1.72 -14.65
N ASP A 148 -8.74 -3.00 -14.34
CA ASP A 148 -8.83 -4.06 -15.35
C ASP A 148 -10.32 -4.23 -15.66
N ASP A 149 -10.76 -3.82 -16.86
CA ASP A 149 -12.14 -4.03 -17.35
C ASP A 149 -12.37 -5.48 -17.83
#